data_AF-A0A0G1NUJ5-F1
#
_entry.id   AF-A0A0G1NUJ5-F1
#
_cell.length_a   1.000
_cell.length_b   1.000
_cell.length_c   1.000
_cell.angle_alpha   90.00
_cell.angle_beta   90.00
_cell.angle_gamma   90.00
#
_symmetry.space_group_name_H-M   'P 1'
#
loop_
_entity.id
_entity.type
_entity.pdbx_description
1 polymer ?
#
loop_
_entity_poly.entity_id
_entity_poly.type
_entity_poly.pdbx_seq_one_letter_code
_entity_poly.pdbx_strand_id
1 'polypeptide(L)'
;MDADERVPRTLAQKLIDISQEGKVDFVRIPRKNMIFGQWIKHSRWWPDHNIRFFKKGAVEWQNEIHSIPVTYGTGETLDSDEKLSITHFHYKSIDEYIERTMRYSRQQAKELKEAGYKFDPADMITKPASEFLSRFFAGEGFRDGLHGLVLAFLQAFSIFLIYLRLWQDQEYKPVSGPQMEPIWQKASVEKLKELQYWFLSTKIQSEQSKLKRFFLKLKRKFSR
;
A
#
# COMPACT_ATOMS: atom_id res chain seq x y z
N MET A 1 -2.20 -21.39 -8.39
CA MET A 1 -1.33 -20.33 -8.93
C MET A 1 -2.17 -19.57 -9.93
N ASP A 2 -2.20 -18.25 -9.80
CA ASP A 2 -2.96 -17.39 -10.70
C ASP A 2 -2.21 -17.24 -12.03
N ALA A 3 -2.93 -16.92 -13.11
CA ALA A 3 -2.36 -16.87 -14.46
C ALA A 3 -1.27 -15.79 -14.64
N ASP A 4 -1.23 -14.81 -13.74
CA ASP A 4 -0.27 -13.70 -13.68
C ASP A 4 0.89 -13.94 -12.71
N GLU A 5 0.92 -15.07 -12.00
CA GLU A 5 1.99 -15.45 -11.07
C GLU A 5 2.93 -16.51 -11.68
N ARG A 6 4.24 -16.34 -11.48
CA ARG A 6 5.28 -17.29 -11.90
C ARG A 6 6.15 -17.69 -10.72
N VAL A 7 6.37 -18.99 -10.58
CA VAL A 7 7.25 -19.57 -9.56
C VAL A 7 8.63 -19.85 -10.18
N PRO A 8 9.71 -19.19 -9.74
CA PRO A 8 11.05 -19.52 -10.22
C PRO A 8 11.48 -20.91 -9.75
N ARG A 9 12.38 -21.57 -10.50
CA ARG A 9 12.87 -22.92 -10.18
C ARG A 9 13.44 -23.04 -8.77
N THR A 10 14.12 -22.00 -8.30
CA THR A 10 14.68 -21.90 -6.94
C THR A 10 13.60 -21.93 -5.87
N LEU A 11 12.51 -21.18 -6.04
CA LEU A 11 11.36 -21.24 -5.13
C LEU A 11 10.67 -22.61 -5.21
N ALA A 12 10.47 -23.14 -6.42
CA ALA A 12 9.85 -24.46 -6.59
C ALA A 12 10.63 -25.55 -5.85
N GLN A 13 11.96 -25.58 -5.99
CA GLN A 13 12.81 -26.53 -5.26
C GLN A 13 12.66 -26.36 -3.75
N LYS A 14 12.73 -25.13 -3.23
CA LYS A 14 12.57 -24.86 -1.80
C LYS A 14 11.22 -25.35 -1.26
N LEU A 15 10.13 -25.18 -2.01
CA LEU A 15 8.81 -25.66 -1.62
C LEU A 15 8.68 -27.18 -1.68
N ILE A 16 9.35 -27.85 -2.62
CA ILE A 16 9.44 -29.31 -2.67
C ILE A 16 10.16 -29.83 -1.41
N ASP A 17 11.30 -29.23 -1.06
CA ASP A 17 12.07 -29.62 0.13
C ASP A 17 11.23 -29.45 1.41
N ILE A 18 10.55 -28.31 1.55
CA ILE A 18 9.60 -28.05 2.66
C ILE A 18 8.49 -29.11 2.70
N SER A 19 7.94 -29.48 1.55
CA SER A 19 6.90 -30.50 1.46
C SER A 19 7.38 -31.88 1.93
N GLN A 20 8.63 -32.23 1.61
CA GLN A 20 9.22 -33.52 1.98
C GLN A 20 9.53 -33.60 3.47
N GLU A 21 9.90 -32.48 4.09
CA GLU A 21 10.06 -32.42 5.56
C GLU A 21 8.73 -32.63 6.30
N GLY A 22 7.61 -32.16 5.72
CA GLY A 22 6.26 -32.38 6.26
C GLY A 22 5.92 -31.63 7.54
N LYS A 23 6.81 -30.78 8.05
CA LYS A 23 6.70 -30.09 9.35
C LYS A 23 5.79 -28.86 9.37
N VAL A 24 5.49 -28.29 8.20
CA VAL A 24 4.74 -27.03 8.09
C VAL A 24 3.41 -27.28 7.39
N ASP A 25 2.41 -26.49 7.77
CA ASP A 25 1.06 -26.56 7.24
C ASP A 25 0.77 -25.46 6.22
N PHE A 26 1.50 -24.33 6.29
CA PHE A 26 1.43 -23.25 5.31
C PHE A 26 2.73 -22.45 5.25
N VAL A 27 2.97 -21.80 4.11
CA VAL A 27 4.17 -20.99 3.85
C VAL A 27 3.76 -19.60 3.35
N ARG A 28 4.32 -18.57 4.00
CA ARG A 28 4.26 -17.17 3.55
C ARG A 28 5.43 -16.90 2.62
N ILE A 29 5.13 -16.65 1.34
CA ILE A 29 6.10 -16.51 0.26
C ILE A 29 6.15 -15.06 -0.18
N PRO A 30 7.32 -14.40 -0.26
CA PRO A 30 7.40 -13.04 -0.78
C PRO A 30 6.99 -13.00 -2.25
N ARG A 31 6.32 -11.92 -2.65
CA ARG A 31 5.87 -11.70 -4.02
C ARG A 31 6.53 -10.46 -4.61
N LYS A 32 7.25 -10.65 -5.71
CA LYS A 32 7.82 -9.61 -6.56
C LYS A 32 6.74 -9.06 -7.48
N ASN A 33 6.27 -7.85 -7.18
CA ASN A 33 5.25 -7.17 -7.99
C ASN A 33 5.89 -6.44 -9.18
N MET A 34 5.61 -6.93 -10.39
CA MET A 34 5.93 -6.27 -11.65
C MET A 34 4.76 -5.38 -12.06
N ILE A 35 4.95 -4.06 -12.06
CA ILE A 35 3.94 -3.07 -12.41
C ILE A 35 4.48 -2.19 -13.54
N PHE A 36 3.72 -2.08 -14.63
CA PHE A 36 4.11 -1.40 -15.87
C PHE A 36 5.46 -1.88 -16.42
N GLY A 37 5.72 -3.19 -16.27
CA GLY A 37 6.96 -3.83 -16.71
C GLY A 37 8.14 -3.68 -15.75
N GLN A 38 8.00 -2.95 -14.64
CA GLN A 38 9.08 -2.70 -13.67
C GLN A 38 8.82 -3.41 -12.35
N TRP A 39 9.87 -4.00 -11.75
CA TRP A 39 9.77 -4.48 -10.38
C TRP A 39 9.77 -3.29 -9.41
N ILE A 40 8.72 -3.19 -8.61
CA ILE A 40 8.57 -2.17 -7.58
C ILE A 40 9.13 -2.69 -6.25
N LYS A 41 10.24 -2.10 -5.79
CA LYS A 41 10.97 -2.53 -4.58
C LYS A 41 10.59 -1.72 -3.35
N HIS A 42 10.01 -0.55 -3.55
CA HIS A 42 9.62 0.39 -2.53
C HIS A 42 8.12 0.66 -2.62
N SER A 43 7.65 1.79 -2.08
CA SER A 43 6.22 2.17 -2.09
C SER A 43 5.29 1.13 -1.44
N ARG A 44 5.83 0.32 -0.52
CA ARG A 44 5.16 -0.78 0.19
C ARG A 44 4.69 -1.93 -0.70
N TRP A 45 5.30 -2.12 -1.86
CA TRP A 45 5.02 -3.24 -2.77
C TRP A 45 5.95 -4.45 -2.57
N TRP A 46 6.98 -4.28 -1.75
CA TRP A 46 7.96 -5.31 -1.44
C TRP A 46 8.51 -5.14 0.00
N PRO A 47 8.78 -6.25 0.72
CA PRO A 47 8.32 -7.60 0.41
C PRO A 47 6.80 -7.73 0.63
N ASP A 48 6.14 -8.50 -0.23
CA ASP A 48 4.69 -8.75 -0.19
C ASP A 48 4.46 -10.24 0.08
N HIS A 49 4.44 -10.64 1.36
CA HIS A 49 4.29 -12.03 1.75
C HIS A 49 2.87 -12.52 1.59
N ASN A 50 2.68 -13.49 0.69
CA ASN A 50 1.39 -14.10 0.40
C ASN A 50 1.39 -15.59 0.75
N ILE A 51 0.22 -16.09 1.16
CA ILE A 51 0.03 -17.51 1.47
C ILE A 51 -0.43 -18.20 0.18
N ARG A 52 0.50 -18.95 -0.42
CA ARG A 52 0.32 -19.61 -1.73
C ARG A 52 0.68 -21.08 -1.74
N PHE A 53 1.27 -21.58 -0.65
CA PHE A 53 1.62 -22.98 -0.47
C PHE A 53 1.16 -23.44 0.91
N PHE A 54 0.20 -24.37 0.95
CA PHE A 54 -0.45 -24.80 2.20
C PHE A 54 -1.16 -26.14 2.04
N LYS A 55 -1.34 -26.86 3.15
CA LYS A 55 -2.13 -28.09 3.23
C LYS A 55 -3.62 -27.76 3.19
N LYS A 56 -4.43 -28.69 2.67
CA LYS A 56 -5.89 -28.57 2.71
C LYS A 56 -6.36 -28.41 4.16
N GLY A 57 -7.18 -27.39 4.42
CA GLY A 57 -7.69 -27.07 5.75
C GLY A 57 -6.79 -26.18 6.61
N ALA A 58 -5.56 -25.87 6.18
CA ALA A 58 -4.65 -24.98 6.93
C ALA A 58 -4.94 -23.48 6.69
N VAL A 59 -5.74 -23.14 5.69
CA VAL A 59 -6.03 -21.75 5.28
C VAL A 59 -7.51 -21.59 4.99
N GLU A 60 -8.12 -20.58 5.60
CA GLU A 60 -9.51 -20.18 5.38
C GLU A 60 -9.55 -18.73 4.88
N TRP A 61 -10.16 -18.52 3.71
CA TRP A 61 -10.33 -17.20 3.13
C TRP A 61 -11.60 -16.56 3.67
N GLN A 62 -11.49 -15.33 4.16
CA GLN A 62 -12.66 -14.57 4.60
C GLN A 62 -13.33 -13.90 3.38
N ASN A 63 -14.61 -13.56 3.52
CA ASN A 63 -15.39 -12.92 2.46
C ASN A 63 -15.00 -11.44 2.21
N GLU A 64 -14.19 -10.84 3.08
CA GLU A 64 -13.68 -9.47 2.95
C GLU A 64 -12.57 -9.38 1.90
N ILE A 65 -12.65 -8.39 1.01
CA ILE A 65 -11.62 -8.17 -0.01
C ILE A 65 -10.36 -7.64 0.66
N HIS A 66 -9.19 -8.18 0.29
CA HIS A 66 -7.89 -7.89 0.92
C HIS A 66 -7.71 -8.37 2.37
N SER A 67 -8.59 -9.26 2.86
CA SER A 67 -8.36 -9.94 4.15
C SER A 67 -7.13 -10.86 4.06
N ILE A 68 -6.32 -10.84 5.12
CA ILE A 68 -5.30 -11.87 5.31
C ILE A 68 -6.07 -13.14 5.68
N PRO A 69 -5.89 -14.25 4.96
CA PRO A 69 -6.62 -15.46 5.27
C PRO A 69 -6.26 -15.95 6.68
N VAL A 70 -7.24 -16.55 7.35
CA VAL A 70 -7.02 -17.19 8.65
C VAL A 70 -6.19 -18.44 8.43
N THR A 71 -5.15 -18.62 9.23
CA THR A 71 -4.23 -19.76 9.12
C THR A 71 -4.22 -20.61 10.36
N TYR A 72 -4.17 -21.93 10.17
CA TYR A 72 -4.15 -22.94 11.22
C TYR A 72 -2.88 -23.79 11.13
N GLY A 73 -2.38 -24.23 12.28
CA GLY A 73 -1.20 -25.07 12.37
C GLY A 73 0.13 -24.31 12.29
N THR A 74 1.19 -25.00 11.88
CA THR A 74 2.56 -24.48 11.86
C THR A 74 2.83 -23.74 10.56
N GLY A 75 3.22 -22.47 10.65
CA GLY A 75 3.57 -21.64 9.50
C GLY A 75 5.06 -21.37 9.38
N GLU A 76 5.57 -21.34 8.15
CA GLU A 76 6.92 -20.83 7.83
C GLU A 76 6.80 -19.54 7.00
N THR A 77 7.68 -18.57 7.23
CA THR A 77 7.79 -17.36 6.41
C THR A 77 9.14 -17.39 5.72
N LEU A 78 9.13 -17.40 4.39
CA LEU A 78 10.37 -17.35 3.62
C LEU A 78 11.01 -15.96 3.72
N ASP A 79 12.33 -15.95 3.73
CA ASP A 79 13.12 -14.72 3.67
C ASP A 79 12.76 -13.88 2.44
N SER A 80 12.95 -12.57 2.55
CA SER A 80 12.69 -11.62 1.47
C SER A 80 13.80 -11.66 0.41
N ASP A 81 13.96 -12.81 -0.24
CA ASP A 81 14.90 -13.06 -1.32
C ASP A 81 14.15 -13.11 -2.66
N GLU A 82 14.65 -12.37 -3.65
CA GLU A 82 14.14 -12.39 -5.02
C GLU A 82 14.11 -13.80 -5.60
N LYS A 83 15.14 -14.63 -5.33
CA LYS A 83 15.22 -16.01 -5.82
C LYS A 83 14.17 -16.92 -5.20
N LEU A 84 13.67 -16.57 -4.01
CA LEU A 84 12.63 -17.31 -3.30
C LEU A 84 11.28 -16.59 -3.36
N SER A 85 11.07 -15.75 -4.38
CA SER A 85 9.85 -14.97 -4.53
C SER A 85 9.00 -15.39 -5.73
N ILE A 86 7.68 -15.26 -5.59
CA ILE A 86 6.75 -15.37 -6.70
C ILE A 86 6.88 -14.11 -7.55
N THR A 87 7.07 -14.25 -8.87
CA THR A 87 7.00 -13.10 -9.78
C THR A 87 5.56 -12.89 -10.20
N HIS A 88 4.99 -11.73 -9.89
CA HIS A 88 3.59 -11.40 -10.17
C HIS A 88 3.51 -10.24 -11.17
N PHE A 89 2.93 -10.51 -12.34
CA PHE A 89 2.73 -9.55 -13.42
C PHE A 89 1.42 -8.81 -13.20
N HIS A 90 1.48 -7.81 -12.33
CA HIS A 90 0.32 -7.22 -11.70
C HIS A 90 -0.47 -6.30 -12.65
N TYR A 91 -0.12 -5.02 -12.74
CA TYR A 91 -0.76 -4.09 -13.68
C TYR A 91 0.13 -3.88 -14.89
N LYS A 92 -0.43 -4.07 -16.08
CA LYS A 92 0.27 -3.89 -17.36
C LYS A 92 -0.05 -2.54 -17.99
N SER A 93 -1.19 -1.93 -17.67
CA SER A 93 -1.59 -0.61 -18.17
C SER A 93 -2.27 0.24 -17.10
N ILE A 94 -2.36 1.55 -17.36
CA ILE A 94 -3.14 2.47 -16.52
C ILE A 94 -4.62 2.07 -16.51
N ASP A 95 -5.16 1.63 -17.65
CA ASP A 95 -6.57 1.22 -17.76
C ASP A 95 -6.88 0.03 -16.84
N GLU A 96 -6.02 -1.00 -16.83
CA GLU A 96 -6.16 -2.13 -15.89
C GLU A 96 -6.14 -1.67 -14.42
N TYR A 97 -5.30 -0.68 -14.10
CA TYR A 97 -5.26 -0.09 -12.77
C TYR A 97 -6.59 0.58 -12.43
N ILE A 98 -7.05 1.48 -13.30
CA ILE A 98 -8.25 2.30 -13.07
C ILE A 98 -9.49 1.43 -12.99
N GLU A 99 -9.67 0.48 -13.91
CA GLU A 99 -10.81 -0.46 -13.88
C GLU A 99 -10.90 -1.23 -12.57
N ARG A 100 -9.74 -1.69 -12.06
CA ARG A 100 -9.70 -2.42 -10.81
C ARG A 100 -9.95 -1.52 -9.61
N THR A 101 -9.38 -0.31 -9.60
CA THR A 101 -9.66 0.72 -8.59
C THR A 101 -11.15 1.07 -8.55
N MET A 102 -11.82 1.15 -9.69
CA MET A 102 -13.27 1.38 -9.77
C MET A 102 -14.09 0.24 -9.15
N ARG A 103 -13.64 -1.01 -9.24
CA ARG A 103 -14.30 -2.16 -8.58
C ARG A 103 -14.00 -2.20 -7.08
N TYR A 104 -12.73 -2.13 -6.69
CA TYR A 104 -12.30 -2.27 -5.30
C TYR A 104 -12.74 -1.10 -4.43
N SER A 105 -12.77 0.12 -4.95
CA SER A 105 -13.27 1.28 -4.18
C SER A 105 -14.73 1.13 -3.77
N ARG A 106 -15.58 0.53 -4.61
CA ARG A 106 -16.98 0.26 -4.27
C ARG A 106 -17.09 -0.73 -3.11
N GLN A 107 -16.33 -1.82 -3.18
CA GLN A 107 -16.34 -2.82 -2.12
C GLN A 107 -15.79 -2.25 -0.80
N GLN A 108 -14.64 -1.56 -0.83
CA GLN A 108 -14.05 -1.00 0.39
C GLN A 108 -14.93 0.08 1.02
N ALA A 109 -15.63 0.89 0.21
CA ALA A 109 -16.61 1.84 0.74
C ALA A 109 -17.78 1.12 1.44
N LYS A 110 -18.26 0.01 0.87
CA LYS A 110 -19.27 -0.85 1.49
C LYS A 110 -18.78 -1.44 2.81
N GLU A 111 -17.58 -1.99 2.84
CA GLU A 111 -16.96 -2.58 4.05
C GLU A 111 -16.81 -1.53 5.17
N LEU A 112 -16.35 -0.31 4.84
CA LEU A 112 -16.27 0.79 5.81
C LEU A 112 -17.65 1.14 6.40
N LYS A 113 -18.69 1.17 5.56
CA LYS A 113 -20.06 1.43 6.00
C LYS A 113 -20.59 0.32 6.91
N GLU A 114 -20.36 -0.94 6.55
CA GLU A 114 -20.75 -2.11 7.36
C GLU A 114 -20.00 -2.14 8.70
N ALA A 115 -18.75 -1.67 8.73
CA ALA A 115 -17.98 -1.45 9.95
C ALA A 115 -18.43 -0.22 10.79
N GLY A 116 -19.48 0.49 10.36
CA GLY A 116 -20.03 1.64 11.08
C GLY A 116 -19.22 2.94 10.94
N TYR A 117 -18.34 3.02 9.94
CA TYR A 117 -17.56 4.23 9.69
C TYR A 117 -18.47 5.43 9.38
N LYS A 118 -18.17 6.59 9.97
CA LYS A 118 -18.85 7.84 9.70
C LYS A 118 -17.98 8.73 8.83
N PHE A 119 -18.48 9.09 7.66
CA PHE A 119 -17.78 9.96 6.72
C PHE A 119 -17.53 11.34 7.33
N ASP A 120 -16.28 11.81 7.27
CA ASP A 120 -15.86 13.16 7.60
C ASP A 120 -15.41 13.88 6.31
N PRO A 121 -15.94 15.07 5.96
CA PRO A 121 -15.47 15.84 4.81
C PRO A 121 -13.94 16.07 4.78
N ALA A 122 -13.26 16.12 5.93
CA ALA A 122 -11.81 16.21 6.00
C ALA A 122 -11.10 15.01 5.35
N ASP A 123 -11.74 13.83 5.34
CA ASP A 123 -11.16 12.59 4.79
C ASP A 123 -10.82 12.70 3.31
N MET A 124 -11.56 13.52 2.56
CA MET A 124 -11.29 13.79 1.14
C MET A 124 -9.90 14.39 0.90
N ILE A 125 -9.30 15.02 1.90
CA ILE A 125 -7.95 15.59 1.85
C ILE A 125 -6.99 14.71 2.65
N THR A 126 -7.32 14.42 3.90
CA THR A 126 -6.37 13.81 4.84
C THR A 126 -6.01 12.39 4.43
N LYS A 127 -6.96 11.56 3.98
CA LYS A 127 -6.73 10.15 3.63
C LYS A 127 -5.89 9.97 2.38
N PRO A 128 -6.22 10.56 1.21
CA PRO A 128 -5.39 10.41 0.01
C PRO A 128 -4.01 11.07 0.17
N ALA A 129 -3.91 12.22 0.86
CA ALA A 129 -2.63 12.84 1.14
C ALA A 129 -1.76 11.97 2.05
N SER A 130 -2.35 11.38 3.10
CA SER A 130 -1.62 10.47 3.99
C SER A 130 -1.14 9.23 3.23
N GLU A 131 -1.95 8.67 2.32
CA GLU A 131 -1.55 7.53 1.49
C GLU A 131 -0.38 7.87 0.57
N PHE A 132 -0.42 9.03 -0.09
CA PHE A 132 0.69 9.50 -0.92
C PHE A 132 1.97 9.65 -0.09
N LEU A 133 1.91 10.37 1.03
CA LEU A 133 3.08 10.63 1.88
C LEU A 133 3.68 9.32 2.42
N SER A 134 2.81 8.45 2.88
CA SER A 134 3.09 7.12 3.39
C SER A 134 3.81 6.23 2.36
N ARG A 135 3.34 6.20 1.12
CA ARG A 135 3.98 5.37 0.08
C ARG A 135 5.24 6.00 -0.49
N PHE A 136 5.16 7.28 -0.83
CA PHE A 136 6.26 7.96 -1.53
C PHE A 136 7.44 8.22 -0.61
N PHE A 137 7.22 8.73 0.60
CA PHE A 137 8.29 9.06 1.53
C PHE A 137 8.58 7.93 2.51
N ALA A 138 7.59 7.51 3.32
CA ALA A 138 7.84 6.51 4.36
C ALA A 138 8.14 5.12 3.77
N GLY A 139 7.44 4.75 2.69
CA GLY A 139 7.72 3.55 1.91
C GLY A 139 8.88 3.70 0.93
N GLU A 140 9.61 4.83 0.96
CA GLU A 140 10.74 5.15 0.09
C GLU A 140 10.44 5.02 -1.42
N GLY A 141 9.19 5.20 -1.83
CA GLY A 141 8.77 5.11 -3.24
C GLY A 141 9.59 6.00 -4.17
N PHE A 142 10.13 7.12 -3.71
CA PHE A 142 11.05 7.95 -4.51
C PHE A 142 12.29 7.19 -5.05
N ARG A 143 12.68 6.07 -4.43
CA ARG A 143 13.79 5.22 -4.89
C ARG A 143 13.45 4.37 -6.12
N ASP A 144 12.15 4.12 -6.36
CA ASP A 144 11.68 3.50 -7.61
C ASP A 144 11.53 4.53 -8.75
N GLY A 145 12.01 5.77 -8.55
CA GLY A 145 11.98 6.84 -9.55
C GLY A 145 10.55 7.23 -9.95
N LEU A 146 10.33 7.41 -11.26
CA LEU A 146 9.01 7.80 -11.78
C LEU A 146 7.93 6.77 -11.46
N HIS A 147 8.25 5.47 -11.47
CA HIS A 147 7.29 4.42 -11.14
C HIS A 147 6.76 4.58 -9.72
N GLY A 148 7.64 4.83 -8.74
CA GLY A 148 7.21 5.04 -7.36
C GLY A 148 6.39 6.31 -7.15
N LEU A 149 6.71 7.40 -7.87
CA LEU A 149 5.90 8.62 -7.84
C LEU A 149 4.50 8.39 -8.40
N VAL A 150 4.41 7.80 -9.60
CA VAL A 150 3.15 7.50 -10.29
C VAL A 150 2.30 6.56 -9.43
N LEU A 151 2.90 5.50 -8.88
CA LEU A 151 2.17 4.54 -8.04
C LEU A 151 1.70 5.15 -6.73
N ALA A 152 2.46 6.06 -6.11
CA ALA A 152 2.00 6.77 -4.92
C ALA A 152 0.76 7.63 -5.22
N PHE A 153 0.73 8.33 -6.37
CA PHE A 153 -0.45 9.09 -6.79
C PHE A 153 -1.64 8.22 -7.16
N LEU A 154 -1.41 7.13 -7.89
CA LEU A 154 -2.46 6.18 -8.24
C LEU A 154 -3.11 5.58 -6.98
N GLN A 155 -2.31 5.24 -5.97
CA GLN A 155 -2.81 4.75 -4.68
C GLN A 155 -3.57 5.83 -3.91
N ALA A 156 -3.07 7.07 -3.88
CA ALA A 156 -3.80 8.19 -3.31
C ALA A 156 -5.15 8.41 -4.02
N PHE A 157 -5.20 8.30 -5.34
CA PHE A 157 -6.44 8.35 -6.12
C PHE A 157 -7.39 7.19 -5.77
N SER A 158 -6.86 5.97 -5.59
CA SER A 158 -7.65 4.82 -5.14
C SER A 158 -8.29 5.07 -3.78
N ILE A 159 -7.54 5.65 -2.83
CA ILE A 159 -8.08 6.03 -1.51
C ILE A 159 -9.12 7.15 -1.65
N PHE A 160 -8.83 8.19 -2.42
CA PHE A 160 -9.79 9.27 -2.68
C PHE A 160 -11.12 8.72 -3.21
N LEU A 161 -11.07 7.77 -4.14
CA LEU A 161 -12.28 7.18 -4.72
C LEU A 161 -13.11 6.40 -3.69
N ILE A 162 -12.50 5.75 -2.68
CA ILE A 162 -13.24 5.09 -1.58
C ILE A 162 -14.08 6.12 -0.81
N TYR A 163 -13.47 7.22 -0.38
CA TYR A 163 -14.17 8.26 0.39
C TYR A 163 -15.17 9.04 -0.48
N LEU A 164 -14.89 9.18 -1.78
CA LEU A 164 -15.85 9.71 -2.74
C LEU A 164 -17.11 8.85 -2.85
N ARG A 165 -16.97 7.52 -2.82
CA ARG A 165 -18.10 6.59 -2.78
C ARG A 165 -18.88 6.68 -1.47
N LEU A 166 -18.21 6.85 -0.33
CA LEU A 166 -18.90 7.09 0.94
C LEU A 166 -19.74 8.37 0.93
N TRP A 167 -19.25 9.45 0.31
CA TRP A 167 -20.04 10.68 0.14
C TRP A 167 -21.19 10.50 -0.86
N GLN A 168 -20.98 9.75 -1.94
CA GLN A 168 -22.05 9.36 -2.87
C GLN A 168 -23.17 8.58 -2.14
N ASP A 169 -22.83 7.66 -1.25
CA ASP A 169 -23.79 6.91 -0.44
C ASP A 169 -24.56 7.78 0.56
N GLN A 170 -24.03 8.98 0.87
CA GLN A 170 -24.72 10.02 1.60
C GLN A 170 -25.52 10.95 0.66
N GLU A 171 -25.80 10.52 -0.57
CA GLU A 171 -26.53 11.28 -1.59
C GLU A 171 -25.91 12.65 -1.88
N TYR A 172 -24.58 12.74 -1.80
CA TYR A 172 -23.84 13.97 -2.03
C TYR A 172 -24.32 15.14 -1.15
N LYS A 173 -24.73 14.85 0.09
CA LYS A 173 -25.22 15.84 1.06
C LYS A 173 -24.38 17.12 1.00
N PRO A 174 -25.01 18.28 0.73
CA PRO A 174 -24.29 19.52 0.56
C PRO A 174 -23.69 19.96 1.89
N VAL A 175 -22.44 20.42 1.84
CA VAL A 175 -21.78 21.13 2.94
C VAL A 175 -21.58 22.55 2.47
N SER A 176 -22.14 23.53 3.20
CA SER A 176 -22.03 24.93 2.80
C SER A 176 -20.57 25.40 2.82
N GLY A 177 -20.23 26.37 1.98
CA GLY A 177 -18.88 26.98 1.94
C GLY A 177 -18.37 27.38 3.34
N PRO A 178 -19.14 28.16 4.13
CA PRO A 178 -18.72 28.55 5.49
C PRO A 178 -18.49 27.39 6.46
N GLN A 179 -19.20 26.26 6.29
CA GLN A 179 -18.95 25.05 7.08
C GLN A 179 -17.72 24.29 6.59
N MET A 180 -17.50 24.24 5.27
CA MET A 180 -16.40 23.50 4.65
C MET A 180 -15.05 24.22 4.76
N GLU A 181 -15.06 25.56 4.76
CA GLU A 181 -13.86 26.40 4.76
C GLU A 181 -12.85 26.06 5.87
N PRO A 182 -13.23 26.07 7.17
CA PRO A 182 -12.29 25.74 8.24
C PRO A 182 -11.79 24.30 8.15
N ILE A 183 -12.60 23.37 7.59
CA ILE A 183 -12.25 21.95 7.46
C ILE A 183 -11.12 21.78 6.45
N TRP A 184 -11.29 22.28 5.21
CA TRP A 184 -10.26 22.08 4.18
C TRP A 184 -8.99 22.86 4.50
N GLN A 185 -9.10 24.06 5.10
CA GLN A 185 -7.94 24.86 5.51
C GLN A 185 -7.11 24.11 6.55
N LYS A 186 -7.75 23.64 7.63
CA LYS A 186 -7.08 22.89 8.70
C LYS A 186 -6.42 21.62 8.16
N ALA A 187 -7.17 20.81 7.39
CA ALA A 187 -6.66 19.58 6.80
C ALA A 187 -5.47 19.84 5.86
N SER A 188 -5.55 20.88 5.02
CA SER A 188 -4.48 21.23 4.08
C SER A 188 -3.22 21.70 4.82
N VAL A 189 -3.35 22.58 5.81
CA VAL A 189 -2.21 23.05 6.61
C VAL A 189 -1.52 21.89 7.32
N GLU A 190 -2.29 20.98 7.92
CA GLU A 190 -1.75 19.79 8.57
C GLU A 190 -0.96 18.91 7.58
N LYS A 191 -1.53 18.60 6.41
CA LYS A 191 -0.87 17.76 5.40
C LYS A 191 0.34 18.46 4.75
N LEU A 192 0.32 19.78 4.60
CA LEU A 192 1.49 20.55 4.14
C LEU A 192 2.64 20.50 5.14
N LYS A 193 2.36 20.60 6.45
CA LYS A 193 3.38 20.41 7.49
C LYS A 193 3.96 19.00 7.45
N GLU A 194 3.12 17.99 7.28
CA GLU A 194 3.56 16.59 7.16
C GLU A 194 4.42 16.36 5.91
N LEU A 195 4.01 16.91 4.76
CA LEU A 195 4.80 16.88 3.52
C LEU A 195 6.17 17.55 3.72
N GLN A 196 6.20 18.74 4.33
CA GLN A 196 7.44 19.45 4.63
C GLN A 196 8.34 18.63 5.56
N TYR A 197 7.76 18.00 6.59
CA TYR A 197 8.48 17.11 7.48
C TYR A 197 9.13 15.94 6.74
N TRP A 198 8.38 15.26 5.88
CA TRP A 198 8.87 14.12 5.11
C TRP A 198 9.94 14.54 4.10
N PHE A 199 9.71 15.61 3.37
CA PHE A 199 10.68 16.16 2.42
C PHE A 199 12.02 16.50 3.10
N LEU A 200 11.98 17.15 4.25
CA LEU A 200 13.19 17.44 5.03
C LEU A 200 13.84 16.16 5.56
N SER A 201 13.05 15.16 5.97
CA SER A 201 13.55 13.87 6.44
C SER A 201 14.29 13.10 5.35
N THR A 202 13.74 13.05 4.14
CA THR A 202 14.40 12.45 2.98
C THR A 202 15.69 13.17 2.61
N LYS A 203 15.68 14.52 2.59
CA LYS A 203 16.91 15.31 2.37
C LYS A 203 17.98 15.03 3.42
N ILE A 204 17.60 14.91 4.69
CA ILE A 204 18.53 14.58 5.79
C ILE A 204 19.19 13.21 5.58
N GLN A 205 18.43 12.22 5.08
CA GLN A 205 18.93 10.88 4.83
C GLN A 205 19.91 10.84 3.64
N SER A 206 19.64 11.59 2.57
CA SER A 206 20.51 11.64 1.39
C SER A 206 21.69 12.61 1.50
N GLU A 207 21.70 13.50 2.49
CA GLU A 207 22.74 14.52 2.65
C GLU A 207 24.04 13.96 3.25
N GLN A 208 25.12 14.09 2.49
CA GLN A 208 26.45 13.63 2.88
C GLN A 208 27.15 14.62 3.83
N SER A 209 26.88 15.93 3.71
CA SER A 209 27.51 16.96 4.53
C SER A 209 26.93 17.00 5.95
N LYS A 210 27.77 16.79 6.97
CA LYS A 210 27.36 16.85 8.39
C LYS A 210 26.78 18.21 8.78
N LEU A 211 27.36 19.31 8.25
CA LEU A 211 26.90 20.68 8.51
C LEU A 211 25.53 20.94 7.88
N LYS A 212 25.35 20.66 6.58
CA LYS A 212 24.04 20.82 5.91
C LYS A 212 22.98 19.97 6.58
N ARG A 213 23.32 18.74 6.96
CA ARG A 213 22.43 17.84 7.70
C ARG A 213 22.01 18.39 9.06
N PHE A 214 22.91 19.08 9.78
CA PHE A 214 22.58 19.77 11.04
C PHE A 214 21.56 20.89 10.80
N PHE A 215 21.77 21.76 9.81
CA PHE A 215 20.82 22.83 9.46
C PHE A 215 19.46 22.27 9.00
N LEU A 216 19.44 21.19 8.21
CA LEU A 216 18.19 20.54 7.80
C LEU A 216 17.43 19.96 9.00
N LYS A 217 18.13 19.33 9.97
CA LYS A 217 17.51 18.85 11.22
C LYS A 217 16.92 20.00 12.02
N LEU A 218 17.62 21.12 12.10
CA LEU A 218 17.15 22.33 12.76
C LEU A 218 15.89 22.87 12.08
N LYS A 219 15.92 23.05 10.75
CA LYS A 219 14.77 23.49 9.95
C LYS A 219 13.55 22.57 10.15
N ARG A 220 13.76 21.25 10.18
CA ARG A 220 12.69 20.27 10.43
C ARG A 220 12.08 20.40 11.83
N LYS A 221 12.89 20.67 12.86
CA LYS A 221 12.42 20.86 14.24
C LYS A 221 11.46 22.05 14.36
N PHE A 222 11.73 23.13 13.63
CA PHE A 222 10.89 24.34 13.58
C PHE A 222 9.74 24.28 12.57
N SER A 223 9.60 23.17 11.82
CA SER A 223 8.50 22.96 10.86
C SER A 223 7.35 22.11 11.43
N ARG A 224 7.44 21.67 12.70
CA ARG A 224 6.35 21.00 13.43
C ARG A 224 5.45 22.08 14.05
#